data_AF-A0A2A2RSB5-F1
#
_entry.id   AF-A0A2A2RSB5-F1
#
_cell.length_a   1.000
_cell.length_b   1.000
_cell.length_c   1.000
_cell.angle_alpha   90.00
_cell.angle_beta   90.00
_cell.angle_gamma   90.00
#
_symmetry.space_group_name_H-M   'P 1'
#
loop_
_entity.id
_entity.type
_entity.pdbx_description
1 polymer ?
#
loop_
_entity_poly.entity_id
_entity_poly.type
_entity_poly.pdbx_seq_one_letter_code
_entity_poly.pdbx_strand_id
1 'polypeptide(L)'
;MRLLDAILEANQRATDGRAAALSLDEFADALPLVALTCIDARLNHRLPEALGVPESHFIWLRNAGNIITSPMSSTLRSLALACAVKGGREILILGHSDCLVRKTSTLELLEKFAALGVPRAKLPENLQEFFGLFASERQNVLKAVEHVRASPLVGPRVPVHGALLDLATGKLEVLVNGYQVFATANAGLSPATASVTDAARLPAPPASESPGHLALAEIQITNQRIGDAVAPLKLDSPIMPAIPEGATAPAAHSAPGKPPPVPADPVAALKRLVDLARHYRIIGGDGKQYGPVPATVLLRWINDGRVDSDTSVKVDGTNAWVKLHELGEAISRLRGSRK
;
A
#
# COMPACT_ATOMS: atom_id res chain seq x y z
N MET A 1 -30.20 3.54 13.97
CA MET A 1 -29.60 4.21 12.79
C MET A 1 -28.21 3.63 12.55
N ARG A 2 -27.70 3.59 11.33
CA ARG A 2 -26.32 3.13 11.06
C ARG A 2 -25.34 4.31 11.08
N LEU A 3 -24.05 4.05 11.26
CA LEU A 3 -23.02 5.10 11.39
C LEU A 3 -22.95 6.00 10.16
N LEU A 4 -22.90 5.44 8.94
CA LEU A 4 -22.85 6.26 7.73
C LEU A 4 -24.08 7.20 7.62
N ASP A 5 -25.27 6.69 7.91
CA ASP A 5 -26.50 7.51 7.80
C ASP A 5 -26.45 8.69 8.79
N ALA A 6 -25.98 8.43 10.02
CA ALA A 6 -25.79 9.46 11.03
C ALA A 6 -24.75 10.51 10.58
N ILE A 7 -23.63 10.08 9.99
CA ILE A 7 -22.61 10.96 9.42
C ILE A 7 -23.21 11.90 8.36
N LEU A 8 -24.07 11.39 7.48
CA LEU A 8 -24.68 12.21 6.43
C LEU A 8 -25.68 13.21 7.00
N GLU A 9 -26.49 12.82 7.98
CA GLU A 9 -27.38 13.73 8.67
C GLU A 9 -26.62 14.83 9.42
N ALA A 10 -25.52 14.47 10.10
CA ALA A 10 -24.63 15.41 10.75
C ALA A 10 -23.98 16.38 9.75
N ASN A 11 -23.51 15.86 8.61
CA ASN A 11 -22.94 16.67 7.54
C ASN A 11 -23.97 17.64 6.96
N GLN A 12 -25.18 17.17 6.67
CA GLN A 12 -26.26 18.03 6.16
C GLN A 12 -26.62 19.12 7.17
N ARG A 13 -26.67 18.80 8.47
CA ARG A 13 -26.83 19.80 9.53
C ARG A 13 -25.70 20.83 9.50
N ALA A 14 -24.45 20.39 9.39
CA ALA A 14 -23.28 21.26 9.34
C ALA A 14 -23.33 22.23 8.16
N THR A 15 -23.66 21.73 6.96
CA THR A 15 -23.79 22.55 5.75
C THR A 15 -24.93 23.56 5.82
N ASP A 16 -25.96 23.26 6.63
CA ASP A 16 -27.08 24.17 6.90
C ASP A 16 -26.80 25.14 8.06
N GLY A 17 -25.57 25.16 8.60
CA GLY A 17 -25.17 26.03 9.72
C GLY A 17 -25.63 25.57 11.10
N ARG A 18 -26.03 24.30 11.25
CA ARG A 18 -26.45 23.68 12.52
C ARG A 18 -25.34 22.82 13.11
N ALA A 19 -25.46 22.47 14.39
CA ALA A 19 -24.47 21.63 15.07
C ALA A 19 -24.34 20.24 14.41
N ALA A 20 -23.10 19.85 14.11
CA ALA A 20 -22.71 18.61 13.42
C ALA A 20 -22.43 17.43 14.37
N ALA A 21 -22.78 17.56 15.65
CA ALA A 21 -22.39 16.56 16.65
C ALA A 21 -23.09 15.21 16.44
N LEU A 22 -22.31 14.14 16.58
CA LEU A 22 -22.75 12.75 16.66
C LEU A 22 -22.61 12.25 18.10
N SER A 23 -23.61 11.52 18.57
CA SER A 23 -23.53 10.75 19.82
C SER A 23 -22.72 9.48 19.56
N LEU A 24 -21.39 9.54 19.69
CA LEU A 24 -20.49 8.44 19.31
C LEU A 24 -20.74 7.14 20.08
N ASP A 25 -21.26 7.24 21.32
CA ASP A 25 -21.59 6.08 22.16
C ASP A 25 -22.65 5.17 21.52
N GLU A 26 -23.55 5.72 20.70
CA GLU A 26 -24.55 4.96 19.96
C GLU A 26 -23.94 4.11 18.84
N PHE A 27 -22.70 4.39 18.46
CA PHE A 27 -21.99 3.77 17.35
C PHE A 27 -20.71 3.04 17.79
N ALA A 28 -20.59 2.70 19.07
CA ALA A 28 -19.42 2.00 19.62
C ALA A 28 -19.05 0.72 18.84
N ASP A 29 -20.05 -0.03 18.35
CA ASP A 29 -19.86 -1.26 17.57
C ASP A 29 -19.41 -1.00 16.11
N ALA A 30 -19.59 0.22 15.61
CA ALA A 30 -19.24 0.67 14.26
C ALA A 30 -17.98 1.55 14.22
N LEU A 31 -17.38 1.84 15.39
CA LEU A 31 -16.14 2.59 15.53
C LEU A 31 -14.99 1.69 15.99
N PRO A 32 -13.73 1.99 15.61
CA PRO A 32 -13.30 3.16 14.84
C PRO A 32 -13.60 3.03 13.34
N LEU A 33 -13.91 4.17 12.72
CA LEU A 33 -14.06 4.29 11.27
C LEU A 33 -12.67 4.37 10.61
N VAL A 34 -12.40 3.51 9.63
CA VAL A 34 -11.21 3.61 8.79
C VAL A 34 -11.57 4.45 7.57
N ALA A 35 -10.82 5.50 7.27
CA ALA A 35 -11.00 6.18 5.98
C ALA A 35 -9.71 6.33 5.20
N LEU A 36 -9.83 6.05 3.90
CA LEU A 36 -8.82 6.37 2.91
C LEU A 36 -9.23 7.64 2.17
N THR A 37 -8.36 8.64 2.16
CA THR A 37 -8.58 9.87 1.39
C THR A 37 -7.29 10.40 0.76
N CYS A 38 -7.37 11.58 0.14
CA CYS A 38 -6.25 12.23 -0.54
C CYS A 38 -5.24 12.85 0.45
N ILE A 39 -4.00 13.03 0.00
CA ILE A 39 -2.96 13.84 0.68
C ILE A 39 -3.21 15.35 0.62
N ASP A 40 -4.32 15.79 0.03
CA ASP A 40 -4.68 17.21 -0.07
C ASP A 40 -4.77 17.86 1.33
N ALA A 41 -3.94 18.88 1.57
CA ALA A 41 -3.83 19.52 2.87
C ALA A 41 -5.15 20.16 3.35
N ARG A 42 -6.05 20.54 2.42
CA ARG A 42 -7.37 21.10 2.75
C ARG A 42 -8.23 20.12 3.54
N LEU A 43 -7.98 18.82 3.41
CA LEU A 43 -8.72 17.78 4.14
C LEU A 43 -8.33 17.67 5.62
N ASN A 44 -7.16 18.20 6.03
CA ASN A 44 -6.62 18.01 7.38
C ASN A 44 -7.60 18.45 8.48
N HIS A 45 -8.20 19.63 8.31
CA HIS A 45 -9.18 20.18 9.26
C HIS A 45 -10.62 19.81 8.87
N ARG A 46 -10.91 19.72 7.57
CA ARG A 46 -12.28 19.49 7.07
C ARG A 46 -12.80 18.10 7.33
N LEU A 47 -11.93 17.10 7.41
CA LEU A 47 -12.39 15.72 7.43
C LEU A 47 -13.11 15.34 8.73
N PRO A 48 -12.54 15.59 9.93
CA PRO A 48 -13.26 15.35 11.18
C PRO A 48 -14.58 16.13 11.26
N GLU A 49 -14.57 17.39 10.80
CA GLU A 49 -15.76 18.27 10.78
C GLU A 49 -16.85 17.73 9.83
N ALA A 50 -16.47 17.38 8.60
CA ALA A 50 -17.41 16.90 7.59
C ALA A 50 -18.03 15.56 7.97
N LEU A 51 -17.27 14.70 8.66
CA LEU A 51 -17.76 13.40 9.14
C LEU A 51 -18.51 13.49 10.47
N GLY A 52 -18.28 14.53 11.27
CA GLY A 52 -18.78 14.59 12.65
C GLY A 52 -18.13 13.56 13.59
N VAL A 53 -17.04 12.93 13.15
CA VAL A 53 -16.29 11.91 13.91
C VAL A 53 -14.95 12.50 14.32
N PRO A 54 -14.64 12.57 15.62
CA PRO A 54 -13.36 13.12 16.09
C PRO A 54 -12.21 12.19 15.74
N GLU A 55 -11.00 12.75 15.68
CA GLU A 55 -9.78 12.02 15.34
C GLU A 55 -9.52 10.79 16.22
N SER A 56 -9.99 10.81 17.48
CA SER A 56 -9.84 9.69 18.42
C SER A 56 -10.60 8.42 18.00
N HIS A 57 -11.64 8.54 17.18
CA HIS A 57 -12.48 7.43 16.71
C HIS A 57 -12.26 7.12 15.22
N PHE A 58 -11.13 7.59 14.69
CA PHE A 58 -10.85 7.61 13.27
C PHE A 58 -9.46 7.08 12.95
N ILE A 59 -9.38 6.11 12.04
CA ILE A 59 -8.10 5.62 11.52
C ILE A 59 -7.89 6.21 10.14
N TRP A 60 -6.98 7.19 10.05
CA TRP A 60 -6.76 7.96 8.83
C TRP A 60 -5.66 7.36 7.94
N LEU A 61 -6.03 6.91 6.75
CA LEU A 61 -5.09 6.56 5.68
C LEU A 61 -5.14 7.59 4.56
N ARG A 62 -3.97 7.94 4.02
CA ARG A 62 -3.84 8.96 2.97
C ARG A 62 -2.86 8.55 1.89
N ASN A 63 -3.24 8.79 0.64
CA ASN A 63 -2.33 8.73 -0.49
C ASN A 63 -2.75 9.73 -1.59
N ALA A 64 -1.95 9.88 -2.64
CA ALA A 64 -2.28 10.76 -3.74
C ALA A 64 -3.58 10.29 -4.42
N GLY A 65 -4.63 11.10 -4.33
CA GLY A 65 -5.90 10.86 -5.01
C GLY A 65 -6.74 9.69 -4.47
N ASN A 66 -6.51 9.24 -3.22
CA ASN A 66 -7.25 8.12 -2.60
C ASN A 66 -7.29 6.85 -3.48
N ILE A 67 -6.19 6.60 -4.20
CA ILE A 67 -6.08 5.57 -5.24
C ILE A 67 -5.80 4.21 -4.61
N ILE A 68 -6.47 3.19 -5.12
CA ILE A 68 -6.13 1.78 -4.90
C ILE A 68 -5.88 1.18 -6.28
N THR A 69 -4.66 0.73 -6.54
CA THR A 69 -4.26 0.26 -7.87
C THR A 69 -4.61 -1.20 -8.12
N SER A 70 -4.74 -2.00 -7.05
CA SER A 70 -5.16 -3.41 -7.15
C SER A 70 -5.69 -3.96 -5.82
N PRO A 71 -6.42 -5.10 -5.85
CA PRO A 71 -6.89 -5.83 -4.66
C PRO A 71 -5.78 -6.43 -3.78
N MET A 72 -4.50 -6.25 -4.13
CA MET A 72 -3.34 -6.68 -3.35
C MET A 72 -2.28 -5.58 -3.23
N SER A 73 -2.67 -4.32 -3.47
CA SER A 73 -1.78 -3.16 -3.39
C SER A 73 -1.33 -2.85 -1.96
N SER A 74 -0.27 -2.06 -1.81
CA SER A 74 0.24 -1.61 -0.51
C SER A 74 -0.79 -0.80 0.27
N THR A 75 -1.55 0.09 -0.39
CA THR A 75 -2.67 0.83 0.21
C THR A 75 -3.67 -0.12 0.86
N LEU A 76 -3.99 -1.21 0.16
CA LEU A 76 -4.99 -2.15 0.63
C LEU A 76 -4.46 -3.05 1.75
N ARG A 77 -3.18 -3.42 1.71
CA ARG A 77 -2.51 -4.04 2.85
C ARG A 77 -2.64 -3.16 4.10
N SER A 78 -2.45 -1.85 3.97
CA SER A 78 -2.61 -0.92 5.09
C SER A 78 -4.06 -0.82 5.57
N LEU A 79 -5.05 -0.79 4.66
CA LEU A 79 -6.47 -0.82 5.00
C LEU A 79 -6.84 -2.11 5.76
N ALA A 80 -6.37 -3.27 5.29
CA ALA A 80 -6.61 -4.54 5.93
C ALA A 80 -6.01 -4.59 7.35
N LEU A 81 -4.80 -4.06 7.54
CA LEU A 81 -4.18 -3.96 8.87
C LEU A 81 -4.90 -2.95 9.77
N ALA A 82 -5.48 -1.88 9.22
CA ALA A 82 -6.33 -0.96 10.00
C ALA A 82 -7.55 -1.68 10.57
N CYS A 83 -8.17 -2.58 9.80
CA CYS A 83 -9.25 -3.44 10.31
C CYS A 83 -8.74 -4.50 11.29
N ALA A 84 -7.76 -5.32 10.88
CA ALA A 84 -7.34 -6.51 11.61
C ALA A 84 -6.53 -6.21 12.89
N VAL A 85 -5.69 -5.16 12.88
CA VAL A 85 -4.76 -4.83 13.98
C VAL A 85 -5.27 -3.66 14.81
N LYS A 86 -5.91 -2.67 14.18
CA LYS A 86 -6.40 -1.46 14.87
C LYS A 86 -7.90 -1.50 15.17
N GLY A 87 -8.58 -2.60 14.82
CA GLY A 87 -9.98 -2.81 15.16
C GLY A 87 -10.97 -2.02 14.31
N GLY A 88 -10.54 -1.46 13.18
CA GLY A 88 -11.40 -0.72 12.25
C GLY A 88 -12.65 -1.52 11.85
N ARG A 89 -13.82 -0.95 12.10
CA ARG A 89 -15.12 -1.65 11.94
C ARG A 89 -15.75 -1.43 10.58
N GLU A 90 -15.55 -0.25 10.00
CA GLU A 90 -16.07 0.14 8.70
C GLU A 90 -15.00 0.88 7.92
N ILE A 91 -15.04 0.80 6.58
CA ILE A 91 -14.12 1.47 5.67
C ILE A 91 -14.90 2.51 4.86
N LEU A 92 -14.43 3.76 4.89
CA LEU A 92 -14.91 4.83 4.03
C LEU A 92 -13.83 5.24 3.03
N ILE A 93 -14.08 5.02 1.74
CA ILE A 93 -13.28 5.58 0.66
C ILE A 93 -13.82 6.96 0.34
N LEU A 94 -13.04 8.00 0.66
CA LEU A 94 -13.46 9.38 0.52
C LEU A 94 -12.61 10.12 -0.53
N GLY A 95 -13.24 10.39 -1.68
CA GLY A 95 -12.72 11.34 -2.66
C GLY A 95 -13.13 12.77 -2.31
N HIS A 96 -12.61 13.74 -3.05
CA HIS A 96 -12.99 15.14 -2.88
C HIS A 96 -13.09 15.87 -4.22
N SER A 97 -13.91 16.93 -4.29
CA SER A 97 -13.95 17.82 -5.44
C SER A 97 -12.62 18.57 -5.60
N ASP A 98 -12.32 19.04 -6.81
CA ASP A 98 -11.11 19.82 -7.09
C ASP A 98 -9.79 19.08 -6.75
N CYS A 99 -9.72 17.78 -7.07
CA CYS A 99 -8.53 16.98 -6.83
C CYS A 99 -7.42 17.28 -7.85
N LEU A 100 -6.26 17.75 -7.38
CA LEU A 100 -5.13 18.07 -8.27
C LEU A 100 -4.55 16.84 -8.97
N VAL A 101 -4.60 15.66 -8.33
CA VAL A 101 -4.16 14.41 -8.95
C VAL A 101 -5.03 14.07 -10.15
N ARG A 102 -6.35 14.29 -10.06
CA ARG A 102 -7.30 14.14 -11.17
C ARG A 102 -7.02 15.13 -12.30
N LYS A 103 -6.73 16.38 -11.95
CA LYS A 103 -6.54 17.48 -12.91
C LYS A 103 -5.22 17.40 -13.67
N THR A 104 -4.25 16.66 -13.16
CA THR A 104 -2.93 16.56 -13.76
C THR A 104 -2.94 15.52 -14.88
N SER A 105 -2.73 15.98 -16.11
CA SER A 105 -2.54 15.11 -17.27
C SER A 105 -1.21 14.36 -17.20
N THR A 106 -1.06 13.30 -17.99
CA THR A 106 0.20 12.57 -18.09
C THR A 106 1.35 13.45 -18.58
N LEU A 107 1.07 14.40 -19.49
CA LEU A 107 2.08 15.34 -20.00
C LEU A 107 2.53 16.32 -18.92
N GLU A 108 1.59 16.95 -18.22
CA GLU A 108 1.91 17.85 -17.10
C GLU A 108 2.65 17.11 -15.98
N LEU A 109 2.30 15.85 -15.72
CA LEU A 109 3.02 15.02 -14.75
C LEU A 109 4.49 14.82 -15.16
N LEU A 110 4.74 14.55 -16.44
CA LEU A 110 6.09 14.42 -16.99
C LEU A 110 6.87 15.72 -16.87
N GLU A 111 6.25 16.84 -17.21
CA GLU A 111 6.87 18.16 -17.09
C GLU A 111 7.20 18.49 -15.62
N LYS A 112 6.28 18.21 -14.69
CA LYS A 112 6.51 18.39 -13.25
C LYS A 112 7.65 17.51 -12.75
N PHE A 113 7.74 16.25 -13.16
CA PHE A 113 8.87 15.38 -12.79
C PHE A 113 10.18 15.85 -13.43
N ALA A 114 10.15 16.29 -14.68
CA ALA A 114 11.33 16.85 -15.35
C ALA A 114 11.85 18.11 -14.63
N ALA A 115 10.94 19.00 -14.18
CA ALA A 115 11.28 20.17 -13.38
C ALA A 115 11.90 19.81 -12.02
N LEU A 116 11.59 18.63 -11.47
CA LEU A 116 12.25 18.07 -10.28
C LEU A 116 13.59 17.36 -10.59
N GLY A 117 14.05 17.41 -11.85
CA GLY A 117 15.27 16.73 -12.27
C GLY A 117 15.13 15.22 -12.46
N VAL A 118 13.90 14.71 -12.57
CA VAL A 118 13.64 13.28 -12.82
C VAL A 118 13.46 13.05 -14.32
N PRO A 119 14.45 12.46 -15.01
CA PRO A 119 14.34 12.21 -16.45
C PRO A 119 13.33 11.11 -16.75
N ARG A 120 12.66 11.21 -17.90
CA ARG A 120 11.65 10.23 -18.38
C ARG A 120 12.10 8.77 -18.28
N ALA A 121 13.37 8.51 -18.51
CA ALA A 121 13.96 7.16 -18.48
C ALA A 121 13.98 6.50 -17.09
N LYS A 122 13.85 7.27 -16.00
CA LYS A 122 13.72 6.73 -14.64
C LYS A 122 12.27 6.52 -14.21
N LEU A 123 11.33 7.07 -14.95
CA LEU A 123 9.91 6.93 -14.64
C LEU A 123 9.37 5.61 -15.22
N PRO A 124 8.32 5.04 -14.61
CA PRO A 124 7.62 3.87 -15.15
C PRO A 124 7.24 4.05 -16.62
N GLU A 125 7.21 2.95 -17.36
CA GLU A 125 6.75 2.97 -18.76
C GLU A 125 5.29 3.43 -18.84
N ASN A 126 4.41 2.75 -18.10
CA ASN A 126 3.00 3.10 -17.99
C ASN A 126 2.73 3.98 -16.76
N LEU A 127 2.76 5.30 -16.95
CA LEU A 127 2.51 6.27 -15.88
C LEU A 127 1.07 6.24 -15.38
N GLN A 128 0.10 6.02 -16.29
CA GLN A 128 -1.31 6.01 -15.92
C GLN A 128 -1.60 4.86 -14.96
N GLU A 129 -1.09 3.67 -15.27
CA GLU A 129 -1.27 2.49 -14.41
C GLU A 129 -0.48 2.61 -13.11
N PHE A 130 0.80 3.00 -13.18
CA PHE A 130 1.65 3.07 -12.00
C PHE A 130 1.16 4.10 -10.97
N PHE A 131 0.84 5.31 -11.43
CA PHE A 131 0.33 6.38 -10.56
C PHE A 131 -1.18 6.30 -10.35
N GLY A 132 -1.88 5.42 -11.06
CA GLY A 132 -3.33 5.27 -11.01
C GLY A 132 -4.10 6.51 -11.45
N LEU A 133 -3.59 7.25 -12.45
CA LEU A 133 -4.23 8.48 -12.94
C LEU A 133 -5.69 8.21 -13.36
N PHE A 134 -6.57 9.15 -13.07
CA PHE A 134 -8.01 9.01 -13.27
C PHE A 134 -8.62 10.31 -13.78
N ALA A 135 -9.68 10.21 -14.59
CA ALA A 135 -10.35 11.35 -15.20
C ALA A 135 -11.55 11.87 -14.38
N SER A 136 -12.04 11.10 -13.42
CA SER A 136 -13.21 11.44 -12.59
C SER A 136 -13.01 10.98 -11.16
N GLU A 137 -13.19 11.90 -10.22
CA GLU A 137 -13.10 11.62 -8.78
C GLU A 137 -14.15 10.58 -8.36
N ARG A 138 -15.37 10.68 -8.90
CA ARG A 138 -16.45 9.71 -8.64
C ARG A 138 -16.05 8.30 -9.08
N GLN A 139 -15.60 8.15 -10.32
CA GLN A 139 -15.21 6.84 -10.86
C GLN A 139 -14.01 6.26 -10.11
N ASN A 140 -13.07 7.10 -9.68
CA ASN A 140 -11.96 6.67 -8.85
C ASN A 140 -12.42 6.11 -7.49
N VAL A 141 -13.37 6.78 -6.82
CA VAL A 141 -13.96 6.26 -5.57
C VAL A 141 -14.65 4.92 -5.80
N LEU A 142 -15.47 4.80 -6.85
CA LEU A 142 -16.16 3.55 -7.19
C LEU A 142 -15.17 2.39 -7.43
N LYS A 143 -14.14 2.64 -8.24
CA LYS A 143 -13.08 1.67 -8.54
C LYS A 143 -12.28 1.28 -7.28
N ALA A 144 -11.97 2.24 -6.43
CA ALA A 144 -11.29 1.97 -5.16
C ALA A 144 -12.15 1.09 -4.25
N VAL A 145 -13.45 1.37 -4.11
CA VAL A 145 -14.39 0.51 -3.36
C VAL A 145 -14.44 -0.91 -3.94
N GLU A 146 -14.47 -1.04 -5.26
CA GLU A 146 -14.42 -2.34 -5.94
C GLU A 146 -13.13 -3.11 -5.60
N HIS A 147 -11.96 -2.47 -5.67
CA HIS A 147 -10.70 -3.10 -5.29
C HIS A 147 -10.64 -3.53 -3.83
N VAL A 148 -11.23 -2.76 -2.91
CA VAL A 148 -11.33 -3.14 -1.50
C VAL A 148 -12.18 -4.39 -1.34
N ARG A 149 -13.36 -4.43 -1.96
CA ARG A 149 -14.29 -5.56 -1.87
C ARG A 149 -13.79 -6.82 -2.58
N ALA A 150 -13.04 -6.67 -3.66
CA ALA A 150 -12.45 -7.78 -4.40
C ALA A 150 -11.24 -8.40 -3.67
N SER A 151 -10.75 -7.78 -2.60
CA SER A 151 -9.56 -8.25 -1.91
C SER A 151 -9.87 -9.35 -0.90
N PRO A 152 -9.07 -10.44 -0.88
CA PRO A 152 -9.20 -11.46 0.14
C PRO A 152 -8.76 -10.97 1.54
N LEU A 153 -8.14 -9.79 1.63
CA LEU A 153 -7.65 -9.23 2.90
C LEU A 153 -8.72 -8.47 3.69
N VAL A 154 -9.82 -8.08 3.04
CA VAL A 154 -10.93 -7.38 3.68
C VAL A 154 -12.11 -8.33 3.73
N GLY A 155 -12.41 -8.80 4.95
CA GLY A 155 -13.47 -9.80 5.13
C GLY A 155 -14.85 -9.28 4.70
N PRO A 156 -15.78 -10.16 4.29
CA PRO A 156 -17.12 -9.78 3.83
C PRO A 156 -17.98 -9.16 4.94
N ARG A 157 -17.48 -9.13 6.18
CA ARG A 157 -18.14 -8.55 7.36
C ARG A 157 -17.73 -7.10 7.65
N VAL A 158 -16.80 -6.52 6.90
CA VAL A 158 -16.43 -5.09 7.02
C VAL A 158 -17.19 -4.24 5.98
N PRO A 159 -18.12 -3.36 6.38
CA PRO A 159 -18.78 -2.44 5.46
C PRO A 159 -17.79 -1.54 4.73
N VAL A 160 -17.93 -1.46 3.41
CA VAL A 160 -17.11 -0.59 2.55
C VAL A 160 -18.00 0.42 1.87
N HIS A 161 -17.81 1.68 2.25
CA HIS A 161 -18.55 2.85 1.78
C HIS A 161 -17.69 3.66 0.82
N GLY A 162 -18.35 4.40 -0.07
CA GLY A 162 -17.71 5.33 -0.99
C GLY A 162 -18.46 6.65 -0.98
N ALA A 163 -17.73 7.76 -0.77
CA ALA A 163 -18.31 9.09 -0.77
C ALA A 163 -17.38 10.12 -1.45
N LEU A 164 -17.95 11.27 -1.79
CA LEU A 164 -17.25 12.43 -2.31
C LEU A 164 -17.52 13.63 -1.41
N LEU A 165 -16.47 14.30 -0.94
CA LEU A 165 -16.58 15.58 -0.24
C LEU A 165 -16.44 16.73 -1.23
N ASP A 166 -17.44 17.60 -1.29
CA ASP A 166 -17.27 18.87 -1.98
C ASP A 166 -16.49 19.85 -1.10
N LEU A 167 -15.27 20.23 -1.52
CA LEU A 167 -14.42 21.16 -0.79
C LEU A 167 -14.98 22.59 -0.72
N ALA A 168 -15.84 22.99 -1.66
CA ALA A 168 -16.42 24.33 -1.67
C ALA A 168 -17.54 24.46 -0.63
N THR A 169 -18.44 23.47 -0.58
CA THR A 169 -19.65 23.51 0.26
C THR A 169 -19.51 22.73 1.57
N GLY A 170 -18.56 21.80 1.66
CA GLY A 170 -18.44 20.84 2.77
C GLY A 170 -19.43 19.68 2.69
N LYS A 171 -20.26 19.61 1.64
CA LYS A 171 -21.29 18.58 1.49
C LYS A 171 -20.68 17.22 1.13
N LEU A 172 -21.13 16.17 1.81
CA LEU A 172 -20.86 14.79 1.47
C LEU A 172 -21.91 14.25 0.51
N GLU A 173 -21.44 13.58 -0.53
CA GLU A 173 -22.27 12.81 -1.44
C GLU A 173 -21.90 11.33 -1.36
N VAL A 174 -22.87 10.48 -1.03
CA VAL A 174 -22.65 9.03 -1.03
C VAL A 174 -22.75 8.48 -2.44
N LEU A 175 -21.72 7.73 -2.82
CA LEU A 175 -21.64 6.99 -4.07
C LEU A 175 -21.94 5.51 -3.85
N VAL A 176 -21.50 4.96 -2.72
CA VAL A 176 -21.70 3.57 -2.35
C VAL A 176 -22.04 3.47 -0.86
N ASN A 177 -23.22 2.93 -0.56
CA ASN A 177 -23.58 2.54 0.79
C ASN A 177 -23.19 1.07 1.04
N GLY A 178 -22.17 0.86 1.87
CA GLY A 178 -21.65 -0.46 2.24
C GLY A 178 -22.69 -1.38 2.85
N TYR A 179 -23.70 -0.86 3.57
CA TYR A 179 -24.69 -1.69 4.25
C TYR A 179 -25.65 -2.42 3.30
N GLN A 180 -25.86 -1.90 2.10
CA GLN A 180 -26.79 -2.49 1.14
C GLN A 180 -26.26 -3.81 0.57
N VAL A 181 -24.93 -3.90 0.39
CA VAL A 181 -24.25 -5.12 -0.07
C VAL A 181 -24.19 -6.18 1.04
N PHE A 182 -24.18 -5.74 2.30
CA PHE A 182 -24.26 -6.60 3.48
C PHE A 182 -25.62 -7.28 3.63
N ALA A 183 -26.70 -6.55 3.33
CA ALA A 183 -28.05 -7.10 3.41
C ALA A 183 -28.28 -8.22 2.37
N THR A 184 -27.70 -8.10 1.18
CA THR A 184 -27.84 -9.11 0.11
C THR A 184 -26.99 -10.36 0.37
N ALA A 185 -25.77 -10.21 0.90
CA ALA A 185 -24.91 -11.34 1.24
C ALA A 185 -25.48 -12.18 2.41
N ASN A 186 -26.10 -11.54 3.40
CA ASN A 186 -26.71 -12.24 4.53
C ASN A 186 -28.14 -12.76 4.24
N ALA A 187 -28.87 -12.17 3.29
CA ALA A 187 -30.17 -12.70 2.85
C ALA A 187 -30.03 -14.04 2.09
N GLY A 188 -28.85 -14.34 1.52
CA GLY A 188 -28.52 -15.63 0.91
C GLY A 188 -28.19 -16.74 1.91
N LEU A 189 -28.06 -16.44 3.20
CA LEU A 189 -27.88 -17.41 4.29
C LEU A 189 -29.08 -17.36 5.24
N SER A 190 -30.26 -17.79 4.77
CA SER A 190 -31.37 -18.15 5.65
C SER A 190 -31.39 -19.68 5.85
N PRO A 191 -31.63 -20.19 7.08
CA PRO A 191 -31.63 -21.63 7.36
C PRO A 191 -32.97 -22.23 6.89
N ALA A 192 -33.10 -22.43 5.58
CA ALA A 192 -34.23 -23.14 5.00
C ALA A 192 -33.71 -24.42 4.34
N THR A 193 -33.65 -25.50 5.12
CA THR A 193 -33.83 -26.90 4.69
C THR A 193 -33.75 -27.80 5.92
N ALA A 194 -34.80 -27.73 6.75
CA ALA A 194 -35.20 -28.88 7.54
C ALA A 194 -36.05 -29.80 6.65
N SER A 195 -35.79 -31.10 6.76
CA SER A 195 -36.48 -32.24 6.14
C SER A 195 -36.19 -32.53 4.66
N VAL A 196 -35.27 -33.47 4.42
CA VAL A 196 -35.60 -34.69 3.67
C VAL A 196 -34.85 -35.84 4.34
N THR A 197 -35.61 -36.73 4.97
CA THR A 197 -35.18 -38.11 5.27
C THR A 197 -35.16 -38.89 3.97
N ASP A 198 -34.02 -39.42 3.55
CA ASP A 198 -33.97 -40.79 3.04
C ASP A 198 -32.54 -41.36 3.00
N ALA A 199 -32.48 -42.66 3.21
CA ALA A 199 -31.29 -43.45 3.48
C ALA A 199 -30.41 -43.67 2.24
N ALA A 200 -29.10 -43.45 2.40
CA ALA A 200 -28.08 -44.14 1.63
C ALA A 200 -26.84 -44.34 2.50
N ARG A 201 -26.70 -45.59 2.92
CA ARG A 201 -25.66 -46.16 3.78
C ARG A 201 -24.38 -46.39 2.97
N LEU A 202 -23.27 -45.75 3.35
CA LEU A 202 -21.91 -46.19 3.00
C LEU A 202 -20.97 -46.02 4.22
N PRO A 203 -19.95 -46.88 4.35
CA PRO A 203 -19.49 -47.36 5.66
C PRO A 203 -18.38 -46.51 6.29
N ALA A 204 -18.31 -46.57 7.62
CA ALA A 204 -17.23 -46.00 8.42
C ALA A 204 -15.90 -46.75 8.20
N PRO A 205 -14.74 -46.06 8.22
CA PRO A 205 -13.45 -46.73 8.34
C PRO A 205 -13.22 -47.19 9.79
N PRO A 206 -12.46 -48.29 10.02
CA PRO A 206 -12.30 -48.86 11.35
C PRO A 206 -11.31 -48.04 12.19
N ALA A 207 -11.57 -48.03 13.49
CA ALA A 207 -10.64 -47.59 14.52
C ALA A 207 -9.71 -48.74 14.91
N SER A 208 -8.40 -48.48 14.98
CA SER A 208 -7.48 -49.19 15.87
C SER A 208 -6.20 -48.40 16.12
N GLU A 209 -6.11 -47.86 17.34
CA GLU A 209 -5.02 -48.00 18.31
C GLU A 209 -3.59 -47.51 17.98
N SER A 210 -3.20 -46.48 18.74
CA SER A 210 -1.82 -46.16 19.19
C SER A 210 -1.30 -47.27 20.14
N PRO A 211 0.01 -47.46 20.43
CA PRO A 211 0.96 -46.40 20.79
C PRO A 211 2.41 -46.56 20.28
N GLY A 212 3.13 -45.44 20.17
CA GLY A 212 4.56 -45.44 19.85
C GLY A 212 5.16 -44.04 19.95
N HIS A 213 5.68 -43.74 21.14
CA HIS A 213 6.34 -42.50 21.55
C HIS A 213 7.70 -42.35 20.85
N LEU A 214 8.07 -41.13 20.41
CA LEU A 214 9.43 -40.56 20.57
C LEU A 214 9.52 -39.09 20.08
N ALA A 215 9.79 -38.22 21.07
CA ALA A 215 10.56 -36.98 21.08
C ALA A 215 10.28 -35.84 20.07
N LEU A 216 9.45 -34.88 20.51
CA LEU A 216 9.59 -33.47 20.13
C LEU A 216 10.55 -32.79 21.12
N ALA A 217 11.64 -32.22 20.59
CA ALA A 217 12.57 -31.43 21.37
C ALA A 217 11.89 -30.13 21.85
N GLU A 218 11.90 -29.95 23.16
CA GLU A 218 11.48 -28.74 23.86
C GLU A 218 12.42 -27.58 23.50
N ILE A 219 11.88 -26.49 22.95
CA ILE A 219 12.56 -25.19 22.97
C ILE A 219 12.12 -24.50 24.25
N GLN A 220 12.99 -24.53 25.26
CA GLN A 220 12.87 -23.74 26.48
C GLN A 220 12.93 -22.26 26.13
N ILE A 221 11.80 -21.56 26.27
CA ILE A 221 11.78 -20.09 26.36
C ILE A 221 11.89 -19.77 27.84
N THR A 222 13.09 -19.42 28.28
CA THR A 222 13.37 -18.96 29.65
C THR A 222 12.61 -17.68 29.95
N ASN A 223 11.80 -17.72 31.01
CA ASN A 223 11.22 -16.57 31.69
C ASN A 223 12.32 -15.65 32.25
N GLN A 224 12.41 -14.41 31.76
CA GLN A 224 13.05 -13.32 32.49
C GLN A 224 12.07 -12.15 32.67
N ARG A 225 11.88 -11.77 33.93
CA ARG A 225 10.97 -10.73 34.40
C ARG A 225 11.49 -9.34 34.05
N ILE A 226 10.52 -8.46 33.82
CA ILE A 226 10.66 -7.01 33.64
C ILE A 226 10.98 -6.37 35.00
N GLY A 227 12.05 -5.55 35.06
CA GLY A 227 12.27 -4.52 36.08
C GLY A 227 13.35 -4.81 37.15
N ASP A 228 14.48 -4.12 37.02
CA ASP A 228 15.39 -3.55 38.05
C ASP A 228 16.80 -3.41 37.42
N ALA A 229 17.54 -2.31 37.43
CA ALA A 229 17.33 -0.94 37.92
C ALA A 229 18.40 -0.04 37.24
N VAL A 230 18.04 1.17 36.79
CA VAL A 230 18.95 2.35 36.80
C VAL A 230 18.12 3.59 37.10
N ALA A 231 18.66 4.40 38.01
CA ALA A 231 18.09 5.49 38.79
C ALA A 231 17.52 6.69 37.98
N PRO A 232 16.67 7.54 38.61
CA PRO A 232 15.75 8.44 37.93
C PRO A 232 16.37 9.81 37.61
N LEU A 233 16.11 10.33 36.41
CA LEU A 233 16.32 11.75 36.09
C LEU A 233 15.08 12.55 36.50
N LYS A 234 15.25 13.37 37.54
CA LYS A 234 14.27 14.33 38.04
C LYS A 234 14.01 15.43 37.01
N LEU A 235 12.74 15.73 36.82
CA LEU A 235 12.23 16.86 36.06
C LEU A 235 11.83 17.96 37.06
N ASP A 236 12.71 18.94 37.27
CA ASP A 236 12.45 20.14 38.07
C ASP A 236 12.99 21.38 37.31
N SER A 237 12.07 22.15 36.69
CA SER A 237 11.98 23.62 36.41
C SER A 237 13.23 24.54 36.30
N PRO A 238 13.16 25.79 35.76
CA PRO A 238 12.13 26.49 34.97
C PRO A 238 12.67 27.30 33.74
N ILE A 239 11.73 27.83 32.95
CA ILE A 239 11.67 29.17 32.30
C ILE A 239 12.90 29.73 31.54
N MET A 240 12.62 30.10 30.28
CA MET A 240 13.41 30.85 29.29
C MET A 240 14.62 31.66 29.80
N PRO A 241 15.78 31.61 29.10
CA PRO A 241 16.75 32.68 29.21
C PRO A 241 16.34 33.89 28.36
N ALA A 242 16.45 35.07 28.95
CA ALA A 242 16.23 36.37 28.32
C ALA A 242 17.20 36.60 27.15
N ILE A 243 16.73 37.38 26.16
CA ILE A 243 17.52 37.89 25.04
C ILE A 243 18.52 38.93 25.59
N PRO A 244 19.83 38.80 25.35
CA PRO A 244 20.74 39.91 25.56
C PRO A 244 20.62 40.89 24.38
N GLU A 245 20.26 42.13 24.68
CA GLU A 245 20.39 43.26 23.77
C GLU A 245 21.87 43.49 23.41
N GLY A 246 22.15 43.61 22.12
CA GLY A 246 23.43 44.10 21.62
C GLY A 246 24.43 43.03 21.17
N ALA A 247 24.24 42.50 19.96
CA ALA A 247 25.33 41.94 19.18
C ALA A 247 25.08 42.18 17.68
N THR A 248 26.05 42.80 17.04
CA THR A 248 26.06 43.28 15.66
C THR A 248 26.00 42.14 14.62
N ALA A 249 25.40 42.43 13.47
CA ALA A 249 25.26 41.49 12.35
C ALA A 249 26.63 41.04 11.80
N PRO A 250 26.87 39.74 11.55
CA PRO A 250 27.99 39.29 10.73
C PRO A 250 27.58 39.12 9.26
N ALA A 251 28.59 39.31 8.41
CA ALA A 251 28.54 39.52 6.97
C ALA A 251 28.04 38.33 6.13
N ALA A 252 27.67 38.65 4.88
CA ALA A 252 27.19 37.73 3.85
C ALA A 252 28.14 36.54 3.59
N HIS A 253 27.60 35.32 3.65
CA HIS A 253 28.29 34.11 3.23
C HIS A 253 28.20 33.90 1.71
N SER A 254 29.35 33.58 1.11
CA SER A 254 29.57 33.22 -0.29
C SER A 254 28.96 31.86 -0.65
N ALA A 255 28.64 31.67 -1.94
CA ALA A 255 27.96 30.49 -2.49
C ALA A 255 28.73 29.16 -2.32
N PRO A 256 28.04 28.02 -2.11
CA PRO A 256 28.70 26.72 -1.93
C PRO A 256 29.15 26.09 -3.26
N GLY A 257 30.37 25.54 -3.26
CA GLY A 257 30.98 24.82 -4.38
C GLY A 257 30.37 23.44 -4.65
N LYS A 258 30.65 22.91 -5.86
CA LYS A 258 30.07 21.69 -6.44
C LYS A 258 30.40 20.43 -5.61
N PRO A 259 29.43 19.52 -5.36
CA PRO A 259 29.67 18.29 -4.61
C PRO A 259 30.46 17.23 -5.42
N PRO A 260 31.21 16.34 -4.74
CA PRO A 260 32.02 15.28 -5.37
C PRO A 260 31.17 14.16 -6.00
N PRO A 261 31.71 13.38 -6.97
CA PRO A 261 30.96 12.36 -7.69
C PRO A 261 30.62 11.14 -6.82
N VAL A 262 29.40 10.63 -7.00
CA VAL A 262 28.83 9.47 -6.31
C VAL A 262 29.41 8.15 -6.89
N PRO A 263 29.81 7.15 -6.07
CA PRO A 263 30.27 5.85 -6.56
C PRO A 263 29.14 5.07 -7.27
N ALA A 264 29.50 4.31 -8.30
CA ALA A 264 28.56 3.61 -9.17
C ALA A 264 27.84 2.44 -8.46
N ASP A 265 26.51 2.39 -8.57
CA ASP A 265 25.66 1.30 -8.09
C ASP A 265 26.00 -0.02 -8.85
N PRO A 266 26.43 -1.10 -8.16
CA PRO A 266 26.81 -2.36 -8.79
C PRO A 266 25.64 -3.03 -9.53
N VAL A 267 24.40 -2.81 -9.10
CA VAL A 267 23.19 -3.34 -9.76
C VAL A 267 22.94 -2.60 -11.08
N ALA A 268 23.24 -1.31 -11.14
CA ALA A 268 23.11 -0.52 -12.36
C ALA A 268 24.13 -0.94 -13.43
N ALA A 269 25.31 -1.43 -13.04
CA ALA A 269 26.32 -1.95 -13.96
C ALA A 269 25.87 -3.26 -14.63
N LEU A 270 25.32 -4.21 -13.87
CA LEU A 270 24.85 -5.50 -14.38
C LEU A 270 23.69 -5.35 -15.37
N LYS A 271 22.78 -4.40 -15.13
CA LYS A 271 21.65 -4.11 -16.03
C LYS A 271 22.09 -3.68 -17.43
N ARG A 272 23.25 -3.03 -17.57
CA ARG A 272 23.80 -2.57 -18.86
C ARG A 272 24.35 -3.70 -19.73
N LEU A 273 24.59 -4.88 -19.15
CA LEU A 273 25.16 -6.03 -19.84
C LEU A 273 24.11 -6.92 -20.51
N VAL A 274 22.82 -6.68 -20.24
CA VAL A 274 21.71 -7.49 -20.77
C VAL A 274 21.17 -6.86 -22.07
N ASP A 275 21.12 -7.65 -23.14
CA ASP A 275 20.56 -7.27 -24.44
C ASP A 275 19.07 -7.61 -24.49
N LEU A 276 18.23 -6.57 -24.57
CA LEU A 276 16.77 -6.68 -24.50
C LEU A 276 16.15 -7.51 -25.63
N ALA A 277 16.85 -7.68 -26.76
CA ALA A 277 16.37 -8.45 -27.90
C ALA A 277 16.58 -9.97 -27.77
N ARG A 278 17.19 -10.44 -26.67
CA ARG A 278 17.61 -11.83 -26.51
C ARG A 278 16.89 -12.54 -25.36
N HIS A 279 16.84 -13.86 -25.49
CA HIS A 279 16.42 -14.76 -24.42
C HIS A 279 17.64 -15.37 -23.74
N TYR A 280 17.48 -15.72 -22.47
CA TYR A 280 18.57 -16.16 -21.60
C TYR A 280 18.19 -17.43 -20.84
N ARG A 281 19.18 -18.28 -20.60
CA ARG A 281 19.11 -19.41 -19.66
C ARG A 281 20.10 -19.16 -18.53
N ILE A 282 19.74 -19.59 -17.32
CA ILE A 282 20.44 -19.21 -16.09
C ILE A 282 20.57 -20.44 -15.21
N ILE A 283 21.70 -20.58 -14.51
CA ILE A 283 21.87 -21.58 -13.45
C ILE A 283 21.62 -20.88 -12.12
N GLY A 284 20.58 -21.29 -11.41
CA GLY A 284 20.28 -20.76 -10.08
C GLY A 284 21.31 -21.23 -9.04
N GLY A 285 21.32 -20.59 -7.85
CA GLY A 285 22.17 -21.02 -6.73
C GLY A 285 21.88 -22.44 -6.23
N ASP A 286 20.75 -23.02 -6.64
CA ASP A 286 20.36 -24.41 -6.43
C ASP A 286 20.94 -25.39 -7.47
N GLY A 287 21.75 -24.90 -8.41
CA GLY A 287 22.35 -25.68 -9.50
C GLY A 287 21.37 -26.05 -10.62
N LYS A 288 20.11 -25.60 -10.56
CA LYS A 288 19.11 -25.90 -11.59
C LYS A 288 19.16 -24.89 -12.73
N GLN A 289 18.86 -25.37 -13.93
CA GLN A 289 18.76 -24.52 -15.13
C GLN A 289 17.35 -23.95 -15.26
N TYR A 290 17.27 -22.64 -15.47
CA TYR A 290 16.05 -21.88 -15.68
C TYR A 290 16.09 -21.20 -17.05
N GLY A 291 14.99 -21.24 -17.79
CA GLY A 291 14.85 -20.59 -19.10
C GLY A 291 14.56 -21.53 -20.28
N PRO A 292 14.40 -20.99 -21.50
CA PRO A 292 14.76 -19.63 -21.90
C PRO A 292 13.75 -18.59 -21.38
N VAL A 293 14.26 -17.50 -20.80
CA VAL A 293 13.47 -16.35 -20.33
C VAL A 293 13.83 -15.09 -21.11
N PRO A 294 12.89 -14.18 -21.38
CA PRO A 294 13.21 -12.91 -22.02
C PRO A 294 14.08 -12.04 -21.12
N ALA A 295 14.85 -11.13 -21.71
CA ALA A 295 15.73 -10.17 -21.01
C ALA A 295 15.04 -9.41 -19.86
N THR A 296 13.75 -9.10 -20.01
CA THR A 296 12.94 -8.41 -19.00
C THR A 296 12.81 -9.21 -17.70
N VAL A 297 12.69 -10.54 -17.80
CA VAL A 297 12.62 -11.44 -16.65
C VAL A 297 13.98 -11.56 -15.97
N LEU A 298 15.07 -11.64 -16.75
CA LEU A 298 16.43 -11.63 -16.20
C LEU A 298 16.73 -10.32 -15.45
N LEU A 299 16.35 -9.16 -16.01
CA LEU A 299 16.51 -7.86 -15.36
C LEU A 299 15.70 -7.76 -14.06
N ARG A 300 14.51 -8.35 -14.01
CA ARG A 300 13.72 -8.46 -12.79
C ARG A 300 14.43 -9.30 -11.73
N TRP A 301 15.03 -10.43 -12.09
CA TRP A 301 15.77 -11.26 -11.14
C TRP A 301 17.03 -10.58 -10.59
N ILE A 302 17.73 -9.79 -11.42
CA ILE A 302 18.84 -8.95 -10.96
C ILE A 302 18.33 -7.89 -9.97
N ASN A 303 17.19 -7.26 -10.27
CA ASN A 303 16.61 -6.22 -9.40
C ASN A 303 16.09 -6.77 -8.06
N ASP A 304 15.56 -7.99 -8.09
CA ASP A 304 15.05 -8.70 -6.92
C ASP A 304 16.19 -9.34 -6.08
N GLY A 305 17.46 -9.17 -6.50
CA GLY A 305 18.62 -9.75 -5.82
C GLY A 305 18.72 -11.27 -5.91
N ARG A 306 17.99 -11.89 -6.86
CA ARG A 306 17.97 -13.35 -7.07
C ARG A 306 19.09 -13.84 -7.99
N VAL A 307 19.71 -12.92 -8.72
CA VAL A 307 20.79 -13.14 -9.66
C VAL A 307 21.85 -12.07 -9.39
N ASP A 308 23.09 -12.50 -9.22
CA ASP A 308 24.26 -11.67 -8.91
C ASP A 308 25.30 -11.70 -10.05
N SER A 309 26.42 -11.02 -9.85
CA SER A 309 27.54 -10.95 -10.81
C SER A 309 28.12 -12.32 -11.18
N ASP A 310 28.06 -13.28 -10.26
CA ASP A 310 28.68 -14.59 -10.37
C ASP A 310 27.71 -15.68 -10.84
N THR A 311 26.47 -15.31 -11.10
CA THR A 311 25.47 -16.20 -11.65
C THR A 311 25.82 -16.55 -13.10
N SER A 312 25.77 -17.85 -13.42
CA SER A 312 26.05 -18.35 -14.77
C SER A 312 24.84 -18.16 -15.68
N VAL A 313 25.04 -17.43 -16.78
CA VAL A 313 24.02 -17.06 -17.76
C VAL A 313 24.47 -17.49 -19.15
N LYS A 314 23.50 -17.88 -19.99
CA LYS A 314 23.71 -18.28 -21.37
C LYS A 314 22.70 -17.58 -22.26
N VAL A 315 23.15 -17.07 -23.41
CA VAL A 315 22.25 -16.54 -24.44
C VAL A 315 21.58 -17.71 -25.17
N ASP A 316 20.26 -17.64 -25.36
CA ASP A 316 19.55 -18.69 -26.08
C ASP A 316 20.03 -18.75 -27.54
N GLY A 317 20.39 -19.96 -27.98
CA GLY A 317 21.07 -20.21 -29.26
C GLY A 317 22.61 -20.27 -29.20
N THR A 318 23.24 -20.08 -28.03
CA THR A 318 24.67 -20.34 -27.83
C THR A 318 24.92 -21.53 -26.90
N ASN A 319 26.11 -22.13 -27.00
CA ASN A 319 26.53 -23.27 -26.16
C ASN A 319 27.43 -22.85 -24.98
N ALA A 320 27.86 -21.59 -24.92
CA ALA A 320 28.78 -21.11 -23.90
C ALA A 320 28.05 -20.47 -22.72
N TRP A 321 28.28 -20.99 -21.51
CA TRP A 321 27.89 -20.35 -20.26
C TRP A 321 28.93 -19.32 -19.85
N VAL A 322 28.49 -18.12 -19.49
CA VAL A 322 29.36 -17.02 -19.04
C VAL A 322 28.84 -16.48 -17.71
N LYS A 323 29.72 -15.84 -16.93
CA LYS A 323 29.28 -15.13 -15.73
C LYS A 323 28.54 -13.85 -16.13
N LEU A 324 27.57 -13.42 -15.32
CA LEU A 324 26.74 -12.26 -15.67
C LEU A 324 27.58 -10.99 -15.87
N HIS A 325 28.65 -10.79 -15.10
CA HIS A 325 29.55 -9.65 -15.28
C HIS A 325 30.35 -9.69 -16.60
N GLU A 326 30.56 -10.88 -17.18
CA GLU A 326 31.26 -11.08 -18.46
C GLU A 326 30.30 -11.06 -19.68
N LEU A 327 28.99 -10.99 -19.42
CA LEU A 327 27.96 -11.11 -20.44
C LEU A 327 28.09 -10.03 -21.54
N GLY A 328 28.49 -8.81 -21.17
CA GLY A 328 28.70 -7.72 -22.13
C GLY A 328 29.81 -7.98 -23.14
N GLU A 329 30.92 -8.58 -22.72
CA GLU A 329 31.99 -8.99 -23.64
C GLU A 329 31.54 -10.15 -24.53
N ALA A 330 30.84 -11.13 -23.96
CA ALA A 330 30.34 -12.29 -24.70
C ALA A 330 29.37 -11.87 -25.82
N ILE A 331 28.46 -10.93 -25.54
CA ILE A 331 27.52 -10.38 -26.53
C ILE A 331 28.27 -9.57 -27.60
N SER A 332 29.32 -8.83 -27.23
CA SER A 332 30.14 -8.08 -28.17
C SER A 332 30.88 -9.00 -29.15
N ARG A 333 31.42 -10.13 -28.68
CA ARG A 333 32.04 -11.17 -29.53
C ARG A 333 31.02 -11.80 -30.49
N LEU A 334 29.79 -12.06 -30.03
CA LEU A 334 28.70 -12.58 -30.86
C LEU A 334 28.24 -11.60 -31.95
N ARG A 335 28.31 -10.29 -31.69
CA ARG A 335 28.02 -9.24 -32.68
C ARG A 335 29.16 -9.10 -33.70
N GLY A 336 30.42 -9.28 -33.29
CA GLY A 336 31.60 -9.23 -34.16
C GLY A 336 31.78 -10.43 -35.10
N SER A 337 31.20 -11.59 -34.78
CA SER A 337 31.30 -12.82 -35.59
C SER A 337 30.27 -12.92 -36.73
N ARG A 338 29.41 -11.91 -36.91
CA ARG A 338 28.55 -11.76 -38.09
C ARG A 338 29.20 -10.78 -39.08
N LYS A 339 30.25 -11.23 -39.76
CA LYS A 339 30.73 -10.65 -41.02
C LYS A 339 30.88 -11.77 -42.03
#